data_AF-A0A9P0JPL2-F1
#
_entry.id   AF-A0A9P0JPL2-F1
#
_cell.length_a   1.000
_cell.length_b   1.000
_cell.length_c   1.000
_cell.angle_alpha   90.00
_cell.angle_beta   90.00
_cell.angle_gamma   90.00
#
_symmetry.space_group_name_H-M   'P 1'
#
loop_
_entity.id
_entity.type
_entity.pdbx_description
1 polymer ?
#
loop_
_entity_poly.entity_id
_entity_poly.type
_entity_poly.pdbx_seq_one_letter_code
_entity_poly.pdbx_strand_id
1 'polypeptide(L)'
;MAVFGDILDISRVNSYVLLKASNENKKMTRREFTIMLGKSLIQAHLKQRLQVKELSLELPNTISKILGMQHNNTDRHDAAGPARLYERCSYCPRKKDRKVKSKCAQCQESICKDHSRQVVKCWDCRNRN
;
A
#
# COMPACT_ATOMS: atom_id res chain seq x y z
N MET A 1 -12.34 24.71 12.98
CA MET A 1 -11.14 24.29 12.23
C MET A 1 -10.10 25.39 12.13
N ALA A 2 -10.45 26.68 11.91
CA ALA A 2 -9.49 27.79 11.85
C ALA A 2 -8.57 27.88 13.09
N VAL A 3 -9.14 27.98 14.29
CA VAL A 3 -8.37 28.07 15.55
C VAL A 3 -7.42 26.89 15.75
N PHE A 4 -7.83 25.68 15.36
CA PHE A 4 -6.97 24.50 15.47
C PHE A 4 -5.79 24.55 14.49
N GLY A 5 -6.02 25.02 13.26
CA GLY A 5 -4.96 25.27 12.29
C GLY A 5 -3.96 26.30 12.80
N ASP A 6 -4.44 27.40 13.38
CA ASP A 6 -3.60 28.46 13.94
C ASP A 6 -2.71 27.94 15.08
N ILE A 7 -3.27 27.11 15.97
CA ILE A 7 -2.51 26.47 17.06
C ILE A 7 -1.40 25.57 16.51
N LEU A 8 -1.68 24.78 15.47
CA LEU A 8 -0.68 23.92 14.83
C LEU A 8 0.43 24.74 14.17
N ASP A 9 0.08 25.85 13.53
CA ASP A 9 1.06 26.72 12.88
C ASP A 9 1.98 27.41 13.88
N ILE A 10 1.42 27.96 14.96
CA ILE A 10 2.20 28.56 16.06
C ILE A 10 3.13 27.51 16.68
N SER A 11 2.60 26.32 16.99
CA SER A 11 3.37 25.23 17.59
C SER A 11 4.54 24.79 16.71
N ARG A 12 4.33 24.68 15.39
CA ARG A 12 5.36 24.33 14.42
C ARG A 12 6.47 25.38 14.36
N VAL A 13 6.12 26.67 14.33
CA VAL A 13 7.11 27.76 14.31
C VAL A 13 7.93 27.75 15.59
N ASN A 14 7.27 27.67 16.74
CA ASN A 14 7.95 27.69 18.04
C ASN A 14 8.92 26.51 18.19
N SER A 15 8.49 25.31 17.81
CA SER A 15 9.34 24.11 17.84
C SER A 15 10.57 24.24 16.92
N TYR A 16 10.41 24.87 15.75
CA TYR A 16 11.52 25.09 14.82
C TYR A 16 12.54 26.12 15.35
N VAL A 17 12.06 27.18 16.01
CA VAL A 17 12.94 28.18 16.66
C VAL A 17 13.76 27.53 17.77
N LEU A 18 13.13 26.70 18.61
CA LEU A 18 13.83 25.95 19.66
C LEU A 18 14.92 25.02 19.07
N LEU A 19 14.59 24.28 18.01
CA LEU A 19 15.57 23.42 17.33
C LEU A 19 16.76 24.21 16.78
N LYS A 20 16.52 25.40 16.22
CA LYS A 20 17.58 26.27 15.70
C LYS A 20 18.44 26.85 16.82
N ALA A 21 17.85 27.19 17.95
CA ALA A 21 18.55 27.68 19.12
C ALA A 21 19.43 26.59 19.78
N SER A 22 19.01 25.32 19.72
CA SER A 22 19.70 24.18 20.34
C SER A 22 21.00 23.73 19.64
N ASN A 23 21.47 24.42 18.60
CA ASN A 23 22.71 24.13 17.84
C ASN A 23 22.84 22.73 17.19
N GLU A 24 21.88 21.82 17.36
CA GLU A 24 22.02 20.43 16.91
C GLU A 24 21.95 20.23 15.39
N ASN A 25 21.44 21.18 14.60
CA ASN A 25 21.34 20.99 13.14
C ASN A 25 21.45 22.31 12.36
N LYS A 26 22.67 22.80 12.18
CA LYS A 26 22.94 24.10 11.52
C LYS A 26 22.46 24.21 10.07
N LYS A 27 22.11 23.11 9.38
CA LYS A 27 21.73 23.12 7.95
C LYS A 27 20.29 22.71 7.62
N MET A 28 19.46 22.37 8.60
CA MET A 28 18.11 21.87 8.34
C MET A 28 17.13 22.99 7.95
N THR A 29 16.46 22.83 6.82
CA THR A 29 15.46 23.81 6.34
C THR A 29 14.14 23.67 7.10
N ARG A 30 13.33 24.75 7.15
CA ARG A 30 11.99 24.72 7.77
C ARG A 30 11.09 23.65 7.13
N ARG A 31 11.24 23.43 5.82
CA ARG A 31 10.50 22.41 5.07
C ARG A 31 10.89 21.01 5.51
N GLU A 32 12.18 20.71 5.58
CA GLU A 32 12.67 19.41 6.05
C GLU A 32 12.20 19.13 7.48
N PHE A 33 12.24 20.13 8.36
CA PHE A 33 11.69 20.04 9.71
C PHE A 33 10.22 19.65 9.73
N THR A 34 9.41 20.34 8.95
CA THR A 34 7.97 20.07 8.91
C THR A 34 7.69 18.65 8.40
N ILE A 35 8.43 18.19 7.39
CA ILE A 35 8.30 16.83 6.85
C ILE A 35 8.72 15.79 7.88
N MET A 36 9.84 16.00 8.56
CA MET A 36 10.36 15.08 9.59
C MET A 36 9.39 14.98 10.76
N LEU A 37 8.91 16.11 11.27
CA LEU A 37 7.93 16.18 12.35
C LEU A 37 6.62 15.48 11.96
N GLY A 38 6.11 15.71 10.74
CA GLY A 38 4.93 15.03 10.25
C GLY A 38 5.12 13.51 10.21
N LYS A 39 6.27 13.04 9.72
CA LYS A 39 6.60 11.60 9.68
C LYS A 39 6.70 10.98 11.08
N SER A 40 7.32 11.67 12.04
CA SER A 40 7.47 11.15 13.40
C SER A 40 6.12 11.02 14.11
N LEU A 41 5.22 12.00 13.95
CA LEU A 41 3.88 11.99 14.55
C LEU A 41 3.01 10.83 14.03
N ILE A 42 3.10 10.50 12.75
CA ILE A 42 2.27 9.43 12.15
C ILE A 42 2.88 8.03 12.30
N GLN A 43 4.17 7.93 12.65
CA GLN A 43 4.92 6.66 12.64
C GLN A 43 4.27 5.56 13.50
N ALA A 44 3.85 5.89 14.71
CA ALA A 44 3.22 4.93 15.63
C ALA A 44 1.88 4.42 15.06
N HIS A 45 1.05 5.33 14.55
CA HIS A 45 -0.23 4.97 13.93
C HIS A 45 -0.04 4.11 12.68
N LEU A 46 0.95 4.41 11.85
CA LEU A 46 1.28 3.62 10.67
C LEU A 46 1.70 2.18 11.02
N LYS A 47 2.49 2.00 12.08
CA LYS A 47 2.89 0.67 12.57
C LYS A 47 1.69 -0.15 13.05
N GLN A 48 0.78 0.46 13.82
CA GLN A 48 -0.45 -0.21 14.25
C GLN A 48 -1.33 -0.59 13.06
N ARG A 49 -1.46 0.31 12.09
CA ARG A 49 -2.30 0.10 10.90
C ARG A 49 -1.80 -1.03 10.01
N LEU A 50 -0.51 -1.33 9.99
CA LEU A 50 0.06 -2.48 9.29
C LEU A 50 -0.39 -3.84 9.87
N GLN A 51 -0.79 -3.89 11.14
CA GLN A 51 -1.22 -5.13 11.79
C GLN A 51 -2.64 -5.56 11.39
N VAL A 52 -3.42 -4.66 10.79
CA VAL A 52 -4.81 -4.93 10.40
C VAL A 52 -4.85 -5.74 9.10
N LYS A 53 -5.41 -6.96 9.17
CA LYS A 53 -5.42 -7.94 8.06
C LYS A 53 -6.32 -7.56 6.89
N GLU A 54 -7.26 -6.65 7.08
CA GLU A 54 -8.27 -6.24 6.08
C GLU A 54 -7.83 -5.05 5.21
N LEU A 55 -6.60 -4.56 5.37
CA LEU A 55 -6.10 -3.46 4.54
C LEU A 55 -6.06 -3.85 3.05
N SER A 56 -6.41 -2.88 2.19
CA SER A 56 -6.21 -3.00 0.75
C SER A 56 -4.72 -3.27 0.43
N LEU A 57 -4.45 -4.07 -0.61
CA LEU A 57 -3.10 -4.53 -0.96
C LEU A 57 -2.07 -3.38 -1.15
N GLU A 58 -2.50 -2.23 -1.65
CA GLU A 58 -1.65 -1.06 -1.94
C GLU A 58 -1.20 -0.29 -0.69
N LEU A 59 -2.02 -0.30 0.36
CA LEU A 59 -1.78 0.54 1.54
C LEU A 59 -0.57 0.05 2.36
N PRO A 60 -0.41 -1.25 2.66
CA PRO A 60 0.78 -1.78 3.32
C PRO A 60 2.08 -1.48 2.57
N ASN A 61 2.05 -1.53 1.23
CA ASN A 61 3.24 -1.22 0.41
C ASN A 61 3.64 0.24 0.57
N THR A 62 2.67 1.15 0.56
CA THR A 62 2.92 2.59 0.73
C THR A 62 3.40 2.91 2.15
N ILE A 63 2.78 2.31 3.17
CA ILE A 63 3.17 2.51 4.56
C ILE A 63 4.59 1.99 4.80
N SER A 64 4.94 0.83 4.24
CA SER A 64 6.30 0.26 4.36
C SER A 64 7.35 1.16 3.72
N LYS A 65 7.05 1.77 2.55
CA LYS A 65 7.92 2.78 1.92
C LYS A 65 8.12 4.01 2.81
N ILE A 66 7.06 4.52 3.44
CA ILE A 66 7.15 5.70 4.33
C ILE A 66 7.98 5.39 5.58
N LEU A 67 7.84 4.18 6.14
CA LEU A 67 8.57 3.73 7.32
C LEU A 67 10.02 3.30 7.02
N GLY A 68 10.42 3.24 5.74
CA GLY A 68 11.73 2.73 5.34
C GLY A 68 11.91 1.23 5.60
N MET A 69 10.82 0.51 5.85
CA MET A 69 10.84 -0.94 6.02
C MET A 69 10.87 -1.57 4.63
N GLN A 70 12.01 -2.17 4.26
CA GLN A 70 12.05 -3.09 3.12
C GLN A 70 11.28 -4.34 3.51
N HIS A 71 9.98 -4.36 3.25
CA HIS A 71 9.24 -5.59 3.31
C HIS A 71 9.65 -6.40 2.07
N ASN A 72 10.53 -7.38 2.26
CA ASN A 72 10.61 -8.49 1.31
C ASN A 72 9.18 -9.05 1.23
N ASN A 73 8.59 -8.97 0.04
CA ASN A 73 7.23 -9.47 -0.24
C ASN A 73 7.14 -11.01 -0.17
N THR A 74 8.10 -11.68 0.45
CA THR A 74 8.14 -13.14 0.58
C THR A 74 7.26 -13.66 1.71
N ASP A 75 7.05 -12.89 2.78
CA ASP A 75 6.48 -13.47 4.01
C ASP A 75 4.97 -13.24 4.20
N ARG A 76 4.26 -12.88 3.12
CA ARG A 76 2.78 -12.96 3.09
C ARG A 76 2.26 -14.19 2.35
N HIS A 77 3.14 -15.08 1.90
CA HIS A 77 2.77 -16.33 1.25
C HIS A 77 2.79 -17.58 2.16
N ASP A 78 3.32 -17.51 3.38
CA ASP A 78 3.46 -18.70 4.26
C ASP A 78 2.66 -18.62 5.57
N ALA A 79 1.45 -18.08 5.53
CA ALA A 79 0.43 -18.57 6.44
C ALA A 79 -0.21 -19.80 5.79
N ALA A 80 0.28 -20.98 6.19
CA ALA A 80 -0.25 -22.30 5.89
C ALA A 80 -1.71 -22.47 6.37
N GLY A 81 -2.63 -21.71 5.79
CA GLY A 81 -4.04 -22.04 5.68
C GLY A 81 -4.31 -22.53 4.25
N PRO A 82 -5.41 -23.26 4.00
CA PRO A 82 -5.71 -23.78 2.67
C PRO A 82 -5.63 -22.61 1.69
N ALA A 83 -4.71 -22.72 0.71
CA ALA A 83 -4.49 -21.73 -0.33
C ALA A 83 -5.86 -21.22 -0.78
N ARG A 84 -6.07 -19.90 -0.75
CA ARG A 84 -7.37 -19.30 -1.09
C ARG A 84 -7.75 -19.80 -2.49
N LEU A 85 -8.54 -20.86 -2.53
CA LEU A 85 -8.76 -21.66 -3.74
C LEU A 85 -9.51 -20.84 -4.80
N TYR A 86 -10.04 -19.68 -4.39
CA TYR A 86 -10.82 -18.76 -5.18
C TYR A 86 -10.44 -17.31 -4.83
N GLU A 87 -10.14 -16.52 -5.86
CA GLU A 87 -9.93 -15.07 -5.78
C GLU A 87 -11.11 -14.32 -6.43
N ARG A 88 -11.28 -13.02 -6.14
CA ARG A 88 -12.32 -12.21 -6.79
C ARG A 88 -11.85 -11.80 -8.19
N CYS A 89 -12.73 -11.86 -9.19
CA CYS A 89 -12.40 -11.34 -10.51
C CYS A 89 -12.04 -9.84 -10.48
N SER A 90 -10.89 -9.47 -11.05
CA SER A 90 -10.40 -8.08 -11.10
C SER A 90 -11.35 -7.11 -11.80
N TYR A 91 -12.05 -7.58 -12.83
CA TYR A 91 -12.91 -6.76 -13.69
C TYR A 91 -14.37 -6.68 -13.21
N CYS A 92 -14.78 -7.53 -12.26
CA CYS A 92 -16.14 -7.49 -11.74
C CYS A 92 -16.33 -6.30 -10.78
N PRO A 93 -17.46 -5.57 -10.89
CA PRO A 93 -17.81 -4.59 -9.86
C PRO A 93 -17.95 -5.29 -8.51
N ARG A 94 -17.51 -4.62 -7.43
CA ARG A 94 -17.43 -5.24 -6.10
C ARG A 94 -18.76 -5.79 -5.57
N LYS A 95 -19.90 -5.26 -6.03
CA LYS A 95 -21.24 -5.75 -5.69
C LYS A 95 -21.51 -7.19 -6.16
N LYS A 96 -20.87 -7.64 -7.25
CA LYS A 96 -21.08 -9.00 -7.80
C LYS A 96 -20.23 -10.08 -7.13
N ASP A 97 -19.16 -9.71 -6.42
CA ASP A 97 -18.18 -10.57 -5.73
C ASP A 97 -17.93 -11.95 -6.39
N ARG A 98 -17.69 -11.99 -7.71
CA ARG A 98 -17.49 -13.25 -8.41
C ARG A 98 -16.16 -13.86 -8.03
N LYS A 99 -16.21 -15.00 -7.35
CA LYS A 99 -15.06 -15.82 -6.97
C LYS A 99 -14.68 -16.78 -8.10
N VAL A 100 -13.39 -16.83 -8.45
CA VAL A 100 -12.86 -17.55 -9.60
C VAL A 100 -11.57 -18.27 -9.23
N LYS A 101 -11.34 -19.43 -9.87
CA LYS A 101 -10.07 -20.19 -9.75
C LYS A 101 -9.11 -19.88 -10.91
N SER A 102 -9.65 -19.35 -12.01
CA SER A 102 -8.91 -19.09 -13.26
C SER A 102 -8.14 -17.78 -13.19
N LYS A 103 -6.88 -17.83 -13.63
CA LYS A 103 -5.99 -16.67 -13.82
C LYS A 103 -5.65 -16.48 -15.30
N CYS A 104 -5.41 -15.24 -15.71
CA CYS A 104 -4.93 -14.93 -17.05
C CYS A 104 -3.53 -15.52 -17.26
N ALA A 105 -3.31 -16.20 -18.39
CA ALA A 105 -1.99 -16.75 -18.70
C ALA A 105 -0.92 -15.65 -18.86
N GLN A 106 -1.31 -14.45 -19.30
CA GLN A 106 -0.39 -13.36 -19.59
C GLN A 106 -0.14 -12.43 -18.40
N CYS A 107 -1.18 -12.01 -17.66
CA CYS A 107 -1.04 -11.06 -16.54
C CYS A 107 -1.26 -11.67 -15.15
N GLN A 108 -1.58 -12.97 -15.05
CA GLN A 108 -1.83 -13.69 -13.80
C GLN A 108 -2.96 -13.15 -12.91
N GLU A 109 -3.74 -12.18 -13.40
CA GLU A 109 -4.94 -11.70 -12.70
C GLU A 109 -6.06 -12.72 -12.68
N SER A 110 -6.89 -12.73 -11.62
CA SER A 110 -8.07 -13.58 -11.52
C SER A 110 -9.23 -13.05 -12.38
N ILE A 111 -9.73 -13.89 -13.29
CA ILE A 111 -10.73 -13.51 -14.30
C ILE A 111 -11.90 -14.50 -14.32
N CYS A 112 -13.14 -13.99 -14.34
CA CYS A 112 -14.34 -14.81 -14.49
C CYS A 112 -14.64 -15.14 -15.95
N LYS A 113 -15.49 -16.14 -16.19
CA LYS A 113 -15.88 -16.57 -17.54
C LYS A 113 -16.37 -15.41 -18.41
N ASP A 114 -17.16 -14.48 -17.87
CA ASP A 114 -17.67 -13.31 -18.61
C ASP A 114 -16.58 -12.31 -19.03
N HIS A 115 -15.46 -12.25 -18.31
CA HIS A 115 -14.33 -11.35 -18.59
C HIS A 115 -13.16 -12.07 -19.25
N SER A 116 -13.29 -13.37 -19.52
CA SER A 116 -12.27 -14.18 -20.19
C SER A 116 -12.77 -14.60 -21.56
N ARG A 117 -11.91 -14.57 -22.57
CA ARG A 117 -12.20 -15.14 -23.88
C ARG A 117 -11.50 -16.49 -24.01
N GLN A 118 -12.26 -17.56 -24.18
CA GLN A 118 -11.69 -18.85 -24.56
C GLN A 118 -11.33 -18.81 -26.05
N VAL A 119 -10.07 -19.10 -26.36
CA VAL A 119 -9.60 -19.22 -27.74
C VAL A 119 -9.55 -20.70 -28.09
N VAL A 120 -10.38 -21.13 -29.04
CA VAL A 120 -10.31 -22.49 -29.62
C VAL A 120 -9.20 -22.50 -30.68
N LYS A 121 -8.21 -23.37 -30.50
CA LYS A 121 -7.13 -23.59 -31.48
C LYS A 121 -7.06 -25.07 -31.81
N CYS A 122 -6.78 -25.42 -33.07
CA CYS A 122 -6.45 -26.81 -33.43
C CYS A 122 -5.11 -27.22 -32.80
N TRP A 123 -4.81 -28.52 -32.77
CA TRP A 123 -3.60 -29.05 -32.14
C TRP A 123 -2.32 -28.42 -32.72
N ASP A 124 -2.29 -28.18 -34.03
CA ASP A 124 -1.14 -27.57 -34.71
C ASP A 124 -0.97 -26.08 -34.38
N CYS A 125 -2.07 -25.32 -34.23
CA CYS A 125 -2.02 -23.89 -33.88
C CYS A 125 -1.73 -23.64 -32.39
N ARG A 126 -1.80 -24.66 -31.53
CA ARG A 126 -1.44 -24.54 -30.11
C ARG A 126 0.08 -24.45 -29.90
N ASN A 127 0.87 -25.10 -30.74
CA ASN A 127 2.33 -25.24 -30.58
C ASN A 127 3.16 -24.25 -31.41
N ARG A 128 2.52 -23.43 -32.27
CA ARG A 128 3.19 -22.33 -32.97
C ARG A 128 3.07 -21.07 -32.10
N ASN A 129 4.14 -20.76 -31.40
CA ASN A 129 4.29 -19.56 -30.57
C ASN A 129 4.74 -18.38 -31.43
#